data_AF-A0A7C4D1C8-F1
#
_entry.id   AF-A0A7C4D1C8-F1
#
_cell.length_a   1.000
_cell.length_b   1.000
_cell.length_c   1.000
_cell.angle_alpha   90.00
_cell.angle_beta   90.00
_cell.angle_gamma   90.00
#
_symmetry.space_group_name_H-M   'P 1'
#
loop_
_entity.id
_entity.type
_entity.pdbx_description
1 polymer ?
#
loop_
_entity_poly.entity_id
_entity_poly.type
_entity_poly.pdbx_seq_one_letter_code
_entity_poly.pdbx_strand_id
1 'polypeptide(L)'
;MKTYIACVLFGLFGLMVLGQTCPTICVIIPETVIIERIPRPVPDPAAETAVIKAFLSYGFHVVDQTQVKFLRMTDPNLVERARNGDLTAIRSLSERFAADVLVLGEAVATVTVLEALRLQGRLLQDGRARVEVRAIEAQTGRILAADALHTGGLDFSAELAGKKSLERAGDKIACRLATAIVSAYPSLARCFKRCSPPVPTFGASRFDSAVRYSADLGSLLATAVETALSERGYKTAHPLAADYLVTGVITDIKEIKTPAFEIPGLEWLWCGVAVSITVDVRVLDLHTAEFKGFTVTTEVAGIEILGIRFGASPNDIAKAVAQKLVQRL
;
A
#
# COMPACT_ATOMS: atom_id res chain seq x y z
N MET A 1 -12.15 74.71 -39.15
CA MET A 1 -11.92 74.66 -37.69
C MET A 1 -12.92 73.66 -37.09
N LYS A 2 -12.41 72.54 -36.56
CA LYS A 2 -13.03 71.53 -35.67
C LYS A 2 -14.14 70.59 -36.19
N THR A 3 -13.65 69.46 -36.72
CA THR A 3 -14.01 68.05 -36.48
C THR A 3 -14.63 67.73 -35.11
N TYR A 4 -15.61 66.81 -35.07
CA TYR A 4 -15.82 65.71 -34.08
C TYR A 4 -16.89 64.76 -34.66
N ILE A 5 -16.53 63.78 -35.49
CA ILE A 5 -16.21 62.39 -35.13
C ILE A 5 -17.29 61.73 -34.25
N ALA A 6 -18.18 61.02 -34.93
CA ALA A 6 -18.98 59.94 -34.36
C ALA A 6 -18.04 58.86 -33.80
N CYS A 7 -17.95 58.75 -32.47
CA CYS A 7 -17.26 57.66 -31.81
C CYS A 7 -18.33 56.69 -31.31
N VAL A 8 -18.55 55.66 -32.12
CA VAL A 8 -19.26 54.42 -31.79
C VAL A 8 -18.62 53.84 -30.54
N LEU A 9 -19.24 54.05 -29.39
CA LEU A 9 -18.86 53.43 -28.12
C LEU A 9 -19.57 52.08 -27.99
N PHE A 10 -19.41 51.21 -28.99
CA PHE A 10 -19.58 49.76 -28.80
C PHE A 10 -18.29 49.28 -28.14
N GLY A 11 -18.24 49.45 -26.82
CA GLY A 11 -17.18 48.91 -25.99
C GLY A 11 -17.13 47.40 -26.17
N LEU A 12 -16.10 46.95 -26.87
CA LEU A 12 -15.56 45.60 -26.89
C LEU A 12 -15.31 45.11 -25.45
N PHE A 13 -16.35 44.67 -24.75
CA PHE A 13 -16.21 43.65 -23.72
C PHE A 13 -16.38 42.29 -24.41
N GLY A 14 -15.35 41.92 -25.18
CA GLY A 14 -15.12 40.53 -25.51
C GLY A 14 -14.85 39.78 -24.21
N LEU A 15 -15.92 39.29 -23.58
CA LEU A 15 -15.85 38.19 -22.61
C LEU A 15 -15.29 36.98 -23.36
N MET A 16 -13.97 36.91 -23.52
CA MET A 16 -13.26 35.65 -23.59
C MET A 16 -13.36 35.03 -22.19
N VAL A 17 -14.54 34.49 -21.87
CA VAL A 17 -14.61 33.31 -21.01
C VAL A 17 -14.05 32.19 -21.88
N LEU A 18 -12.73 32.13 -22.01
CA LEU A 18 -12.07 30.86 -22.25
C LEU A 18 -12.32 30.07 -20.98
N GLY A 19 -13.48 29.42 -20.92
CA GLY A 19 -13.70 28.28 -20.05
C GLY A 19 -12.70 27.22 -20.49
N GLN A 20 -11.44 27.37 -20.09
CA GLN A 20 -10.42 26.35 -20.29
C GLN A 20 -10.87 25.18 -19.44
N THR A 21 -11.51 24.23 -20.11
CA THR A 21 -11.86 22.92 -19.57
C THR A 21 -10.59 22.28 -19.04
N CYS A 22 -10.68 21.66 -17.87
CA CYS A 22 -9.56 20.91 -17.30
C CYS A 22 -9.08 19.87 -18.34
N PRO A 23 -7.76 19.85 -18.65
CA PRO A 23 -7.22 18.90 -19.61
C PRO A 23 -7.59 17.46 -19.26
N THR A 24 -7.89 16.67 -20.29
CA THR A 24 -8.35 15.29 -20.16
C THR A 24 -7.17 14.32 -20.22
N ILE A 25 -7.14 13.39 -19.28
CA ILE A 25 -6.09 12.37 -19.16
C ILE A 25 -6.63 11.01 -19.56
N CYS A 26 -5.93 10.31 -20.44
CA CYS A 26 -6.18 8.91 -20.74
C CYS A 26 -5.10 8.04 -20.08
N VAL A 27 -5.50 7.01 -19.34
CA VAL A 27 -4.58 6.09 -18.65
C VAL A 27 -4.68 4.71 -19.30
N ILE A 28 -3.54 4.19 -19.75
CA ILE A 28 -3.40 2.90 -20.42
C ILE A 28 -2.14 2.20 -19.91
N ILE A 29 -2.32 1.22 -19.03
CA ILE A 29 -1.29 0.41 -18.37
C ILE A 29 -1.72 -1.07 -18.52
N PRO A 30 -1.29 -1.75 -19.60
CA PRO A 30 -1.48 -3.19 -19.73
C PRO A 30 -0.79 -3.94 -18.59
N GLU A 31 -1.48 -4.96 -18.07
CA GLU A 31 -1.05 -5.73 -16.90
C GLU A 31 -0.93 -7.22 -17.19
N THR A 32 0.17 -7.82 -16.73
CA THR A 32 0.41 -9.27 -16.81
C THR A 32 0.78 -9.82 -15.44
N VAL A 33 0.19 -10.94 -15.05
CA VAL A 33 0.59 -11.71 -13.86
C VAL A 33 1.23 -13.01 -14.31
N ILE A 34 2.43 -13.29 -13.81
CA ILE A 34 3.21 -14.49 -14.08
C ILE A 34 3.07 -15.42 -12.87
N ILE A 35 2.31 -16.51 -13.06
CA ILE A 35 2.08 -17.56 -12.06
C ILE A 35 2.78 -18.81 -12.58
N GLU A 36 3.68 -19.39 -11.79
CA GLU A 36 4.41 -20.61 -12.17
C GLU A 36 5.09 -20.50 -13.55
N ARG A 37 5.65 -19.32 -13.86
CA ARG A 37 6.30 -18.96 -15.14
C ARG A 37 5.36 -18.83 -16.35
N ILE A 38 4.05 -18.91 -16.15
CA ILE A 38 3.05 -18.72 -17.22
C ILE A 38 2.51 -17.29 -17.14
N PRO A 39 2.76 -16.44 -18.16
CA PRO A 39 2.18 -15.09 -18.21
C PRO A 39 0.69 -15.18 -18.51
N ARG A 40 -0.12 -14.48 -17.70
CA ARG A 40 -1.56 -14.35 -17.86
C ARG A 40 -1.93 -12.86 -17.91
N PRO A 41 -2.65 -12.39 -18.93
CA PRO A 41 -3.14 -11.01 -18.95
C PRO A 41 -4.16 -10.83 -17.83
N VAL A 42 -4.15 -9.66 -17.19
CA VAL A 42 -5.14 -9.32 -16.16
C VAL A 42 -6.38 -8.74 -16.85
N PRO A 43 -7.56 -9.38 -16.74
CA PRO A 43 -8.77 -8.91 -17.44
C PRO A 43 -9.23 -7.52 -16.99
N ASP A 44 -9.04 -7.22 -15.70
CA ASP A 44 -9.36 -5.94 -15.06
C ASP A 44 -8.09 -5.38 -14.43
N PRO A 45 -7.34 -4.53 -15.16
CA PRO A 45 -6.03 -4.04 -14.71
C PRO A 45 -6.15 -3.22 -13.43
N ALA A 46 -5.51 -3.68 -12.37
CA ALA A 46 -5.60 -3.15 -11.03
C ALA A 46 -4.73 -1.91 -10.79
N ALA A 47 -3.51 -1.87 -11.33
CA ALA A 47 -2.65 -0.69 -11.28
C ALA A 47 -3.26 0.47 -12.06
N GLU A 48 -3.79 0.21 -13.26
CA GLU A 48 -4.53 1.18 -14.06
C GLU A 48 -5.72 1.75 -13.29
N THR A 49 -6.55 0.88 -12.74
CA THR A 49 -7.74 1.26 -11.96
C THR A 49 -7.35 2.10 -10.74
N ALA A 50 -6.29 1.72 -10.03
CA ALA A 50 -5.76 2.48 -8.89
C ALA A 50 -5.31 3.89 -9.30
N VAL A 51 -4.55 4.01 -10.40
CA VAL A 51 -4.11 5.31 -10.92
C VAL A 51 -5.31 6.18 -11.33
N ILE A 52 -6.30 5.62 -12.02
CA ILE A 52 -7.51 6.34 -12.43
C ILE A 52 -8.30 6.84 -11.22
N LYS A 53 -8.53 5.95 -10.24
CA LYS A 53 -9.22 6.30 -9.00
C LYS A 53 -8.52 7.44 -8.28
N ALA A 54 -7.20 7.38 -8.18
CA ALA A 54 -6.38 8.44 -7.59
C ALA A 54 -6.51 9.74 -8.40
N PHE A 55 -6.38 9.70 -9.72
CA PHE A 55 -6.46 10.87 -10.59
C PHE A 55 -7.82 11.56 -10.51
N LEU A 56 -8.91 10.80 -10.49
CA LEU A 56 -10.25 11.32 -10.24
C LEU A 56 -10.34 12.00 -8.86
N SER A 57 -9.77 11.39 -7.81
CA SER A 57 -9.73 11.99 -6.47
C SER A 57 -8.92 13.30 -6.42
N TYR A 58 -7.91 13.42 -7.28
CA TYR A 58 -7.09 14.62 -7.45
C TYR A 58 -7.73 15.67 -8.37
N GLY A 59 -8.94 15.43 -8.89
CA GLY A 59 -9.67 16.41 -9.71
C GLY A 59 -9.30 16.42 -11.20
N PHE A 60 -8.56 15.43 -11.69
CA PHE A 60 -8.35 15.27 -13.14
C PHE A 60 -9.61 14.77 -13.83
N HIS A 61 -9.80 15.19 -15.07
CA HIS A 61 -10.76 14.56 -15.98
C HIS A 61 -10.09 13.34 -16.60
N VAL A 62 -10.70 12.16 -16.45
CA VAL A 62 -10.13 10.89 -16.93
C VAL A 62 -11.08 10.25 -17.94
N VAL A 63 -10.51 9.74 -19.03
CA VAL A 63 -11.25 9.02 -20.08
C VAL A 63 -11.87 7.74 -19.52
N ASP A 64 -13.09 7.43 -19.96
CA ASP A 64 -13.81 6.21 -19.59
C ASP A 64 -13.08 4.94 -20.10
N GLN A 65 -12.86 4.00 -19.17
CA GLN A 65 -12.16 2.76 -19.44
C GLN A 65 -12.89 1.78 -20.35
N THR A 66 -14.21 1.90 -20.50
CA THR A 66 -14.97 1.08 -21.46
C THR A 66 -14.48 1.30 -22.89
N GLN A 67 -14.14 2.55 -23.24
CA GLN A 67 -13.60 2.92 -24.55
C GLN A 67 -12.17 2.38 -24.74
N VAL A 68 -11.36 2.46 -23.68
CA VAL A 68 -9.98 1.92 -23.69
C VAL A 68 -9.98 0.40 -23.82
N LYS A 69 -10.87 -0.30 -23.11
CA LYS A 69 -11.04 -1.75 -23.21
C LYS A 69 -11.44 -2.17 -24.61
N PHE A 70 -12.37 -1.44 -25.24
CA PHE A 70 -12.76 -1.68 -26.63
C PHE A 70 -11.58 -1.57 -27.60
N LEU A 71 -10.75 -0.53 -27.41
CA LEU A 71 -9.55 -0.33 -28.22
C LEU A 71 -8.55 -1.49 -28.06
N ARG A 72 -8.29 -1.96 -26.83
CA ARG A 72 -7.35 -3.09 -26.60
C ARG A 72 -7.76 -4.36 -27.34
N MET A 73 -9.06 -4.60 -27.47
CA MET A 73 -9.58 -5.77 -28.18
C MET A 73 -9.53 -5.60 -29.71
N THR A 74 -9.64 -4.38 -30.21
CA THR A 74 -9.77 -4.10 -31.65
C THR A 74 -8.44 -3.74 -32.32
N ASP A 75 -7.53 -3.07 -31.60
CA ASP A 75 -6.27 -2.57 -32.15
C ASP A 75 -5.13 -2.57 -31.09
N PRO A 76 -4.68 -3.76 -30.64
CA PRO A 76 -3.61 -3.86 -29.65
C PRO A 76 -2.27 -3.29 -30.16
N ASN A 77 -2.04 -3.36 -31.47
CA ASN A 77 -0.81 -2.86 -32.10
C ASN A 77 -0.66 -1.34 -31.95
N LEU A 78 -1.77 -0.59 -31.95
CA LEU A 78 -1.73 0.85 -31.76
C LEU A 78 -1.23 1.23 -30.36
N VAL A 79 -1.70 0.53 -29.32
CA VAL A 79 -1.27 0.74 -27.94
C VAL A 79 0.21 0.43 -27.77
N GLU A 80 0.66 -0.68 -28.35
CA GLU A 80 2.06 -1.09 -28.31
C GLU A 80 2.99 -0.10 -29.01
N ARG A 81 2.61 0.37 -30.20
CA ARG A 81 3.37 1.41 -30.92
C ARG A 81 3.47 2.71 -30.12
N ALA A 82 2.35 3.16 -29.55
CA ALA A 82 2.34 4.38 -28.74
C ALA A 82 3.23 4.25 -27.49
N ARG A 83 3.20 3.09 -26.83
CA ARG A 83 4.09 2.77 -25.71
C ARG A 83 5.56 2.77 -26.11
N ASN A 84 5.88 2.35 -27.33
CA ASN A 84 7.24 2.42 -27.88
C ASN A 84 7.65 3.82 -28.37
N GLY A 85 6.80 4.84 -28.19
CA GLY A 85 7.10 6.23 -28.50
C GLY A 85 6.77 6.65 -29.93
N ASP A 86 5.99 5.85 -30.67
CA ASP A 86 5.53 6.23 -32.00
C ASP A 86 4.54 7.40 -31.93
N LEU A 87 4.98 8.57 -32.41
CA LEU A 87 4.20 9.80 -32.41
C LEU A 87 2.89 9.68 -33.19
N THR A 88 2.86 8.88 -34.26
CA THR A 88 1.63 8.70 -35.06
C THR A 88 0.60 7.91 -34.27
N ALA A 89 1.03 6.90 -33.52
CA ALA A 89 0.17 6.12 -32.65
C ALA A 89 -0.33 6.95 -31.46
N ILE A 90 0.55 7.73 -30.83
CA ILE A 90 0.21 8.67 -29.73
C ILE A 90 -0.86 9.67 -30.18
N ARG A 91 -0.69 10.28 -31.36
CA ARG A 91 -1.69 11.20 -31.92
C ARG A 91 -3.02 10.51 -32.20
N SER A 92 -3.00 9.33 -32.81
CA SER A 92 -4.23 8.58 -33.09
C SER A 92 -4.99 8.20 -31.80
N LEU A 93 -4.28 7.82 -30.74
CA LEU A 93 -4.89 7.56 -29.43
C LEU A 93 -5.50 8.81 -28.81
N SER A 94 -4.77 9.93 -28.85
CA SER A 94 -5.25 11.21 -28.35
C SER A 94 -6.51 11.68 -29.09
N GLU A 95 -6.54 11.58 -30.42
CA GLU A 95 -7.69 11.96 -31.24
C GLU A 95 -8.91 11.08 -30.94
N ARG A 96 -8.73 9.76 -30.82
CA ARG A 96 -9.82 8.82 -30.50
C ARG A 96 -10.45 9.08 -29.14
N PHE A 97 -9.66 9.47 -28.15
CA PHE A 97 -10.12 9.65 -26.77
C PHE A 97 -10.30 11.12 -26.35
N ALA A 98 -10.05 12.07 -27.26
CA ALA A 98 -9.99 13.50 -26.97
C ALA A 98 -9.12 13.83 -25.73
N ALA A 99 -7.96 13.16 -25.63
CA ALA A 99 -7.07 13.24 -24.47
C ALA A 99 -5.90 14.20 -24.73
N ASP A 100 -5.66 15.12 -23.80
CA ASP A 100 -4.55 16.08 -23.84
C ASP A 100 -3.25 15.46 -23.32
N VAL A 101 -3.38 14.56 -22.35
CA VAL A 101 -2.26 13.82 -21.75
C VAL A 101 -2.56 12.33 -21.80
N LEU A 102 -1.59 11.55 -22.30
CA LEU A 102 -1.62 10.10 -22.29
C LEU A 102 -0.67 9.58 -21.21
N VAL A 103 -1.19 8.80 -20.27
CA VAL A 103 -0.38 8.01 -19.33
C VAL A 103 -0.28 6.60 -19.89
N LEU A 104 0.87 6.27 -20.46
CA LEU A 104 1.17 4.96 -21.06
C LEU A 104 2.16 4.21 -20.19
N GLY A 105 1.97 2.91 -20.01
CA GLY A 105 2.86 2.11 -19.17
C GLY A 105 2.87 0.63 -19.46
N GLU A 106 3.54 -0.11 -18.59
CA GLU A 106 3.49 -1.56 -18.48
C GLU A 106 3.54 -1.93 -17.00
N ALA A 107 2.81 -2.98 -16.65
CA ALA A 107 2.82 -3.50 -15.31
C ALA A 107 2.89 -5.03 -15.32
N VAL A 108 3.86 -5.58 -14.59
CA VAL A 108 4.10 -7.02 -14.51
C VAL A 108 4.17 -7.44 -13.06
N ALA A 109 3.42 -8.47 -12.69
CA ALA A 109 3.54 -9.12 -11.39
C ALA A 109 4.05 -10.54 -11.52
N THR A 110 4.97 -10.94 -10.64
CA THR A 110 5.41 -12.32 -10.47
C THR A 110 4.91 -12.83 -9.13
N VAL A 111 4.49 -14.10 -9.06
CA VAL A 111 3.94 -14.65 -7.81
C VAL A 111 4.72 -15.89 -7.40
N THR A 112 5.11 -15.92 -6.13
CA THR A 112 5.84 -17.03 -5.51
C THR A 112 5.20 -17.42 -4.18
N VAL A 113 5.42 -18.66 -3.75
CA VAL A 113 4.98 -19.11 -2.42
C VAL A 113 5.96 -18.57 -1.38
N LEU A 114 5.44 -17.92 -0.35
CA LEU A 114 6.23 -17.44 0.78
C LEU A 114 6.22 -18.48 1.90
N GLU A 115 7.10 -19.48 1.81
CA GLU A 115 7.16 -20.59 2.78
C GLU A 115 7.47 -20.13 4.21
N ALA A 116 8.23 -19.04 4.33
CA ALA A 116 8.67 -18.48 5.60
C ALA A 116 7.55 -17.81 6.41
N LEU A 117 6.36 -17.60 5.82
CA LEU A 117 5.25 -16.91 6.47
C LEU A 117 3.94 -17.67 6.31
N ARG A 118 3.34 -18.04 7.44
CA ARG A 118 2.02 -18.68 7.50
C ARG A 118 1.05 -17.74 8.20
N LEU A 119 -0.11 -17.53 7.59
CA LEU A 119 -1.24 -16.87 8.25
C LEU A 119 -2.34 -17.90 8.45
N GLN A 120 -2.76 -18.08 9.71
CA GLN A 120 -3.83 -19.02 10.07
C GLN A 120 -3.56 -20.47 9.59
N GLY A 121 -2.30 -20.91 9.64
CA GLY A 121 -1.90 -22.25 9.20
C GLY A 121 -1.89 -22.48 7.68
N ARG A 122 -2.17 -21.44 6.88
CA ARG A 122 -2.13 -21.48 5.42
C ARG A 122 -0.88 -20.78 4.91
N LEU A 123 -0.31 -21.32 3.83
CA LEU A 123 0.80 -20.69 3.12
C LEU A 123 0.30 -19.42 2.42
N LEU A 124 1.11 -18.37 2.48
CA LEU A 124 0.87 -17.15 1.72
C LEU A 124 1.55 -17.19 0.36
N GLN A 125 0.90 -16.53 -0.58
CA GLN A 125 1.44 -16.17 -1.87
C GLN A 125 1.95 -14.73 -1.78
N ASP A 126 3.17 -14.53 -2.26
CA ASP A 126 3.83 -13.24 -2.37
C ASP A 126 3.85 -12.82 -3.84
N GLY A 127 3.03 -11.83 -4.17
CA GLY A 127 3.01 -11.18 -5.47
C GLY A 127 3.98 -10.00 -5.48
N ARG A 128 4.91 -9.95 -6.43
CA ARG A 128 5.84 -8.84 -6.65
C ARG A 128 5.53 -8.15 -7.96
N ALA A 129 5.09 -6.90 -7.89
CA ALA A 129 4.76 -6.10 -9.06
C ALA A 129 5.88 -5.10 -9.38
N ARG A 130 6.05 -4.84 -10.68
CA ARG A 130 6.77 -3.72 -11.24
C ARG A 130 5.79 -2.94 -12.12
N VAL A 131 5.68 -1.65 -11.90
CA VAL A 131 4.89 -0.74 -12.74
C VAL A 131 5.84 0.32 -13.30
N GLU A 132 5.78 0.52 -14.61
CA GLU A 132 6.51 1.58 -15.32
C GLU A 132 5.51 2.42 -16.10
N VAL A 133 5.56 3.73 -15.91
CA VAL A 133 4.60 4.65 -16.54
C VAL A 133 5.30 5.90 -17.05
N ARG A 134 4.77 6.42 -18.15
CA ARG A 134 5.18 7.68 -18.78
C ARG A 134 3.92 8.49 -19.06
N ALA A 135 3.92 9.75 -18.63
CA ALA A 135 2.91 10.73 -19.03
C ALA A 135 3.45 11.53 -20.21
N ILE A 136 2.67 11.61 -21.28
CA ILE A 136 3.04 12.20 -22.56
C ILE A 136 2.01 13.25 -22.93
N GLU A 137 2.46 14.45 -23.28
CA GLU A 137 1.65 15.49 -23.88
C GLU A 137 1.26 15.08 -25.30
N ALA A 138 -0.03 14.93 -25.57
CA ALA A 138 -0.50 14.32 -26.80
C ALA A 138 -0.16 15.12 -28.08
N GLN A 139 -0.20 16.45 -27.99
CA GLN A 139 0.04 17.34 -29.13
C GLN A 139 1.49 17.28 -29.62
N THR A 140 2.43 17.26 -28.67
CA THR A 140 3.87 17.39 -28.93
C THR A 140 4.62 16.06 -28.86
N GLY A 141 4.05 15.05 -28.20
CA GLY A 141 4.75 13.82 -27.83
C GLY A 141 5.78 14.00 -26.71
N ARG A 142 5.80 15.17 -26.04
CA ARG A 142 6.75 15.46 -24.97
C ARG A 142 6.43 14.63 -23.73
N ILE A 143 7.43 13.96 -23.17
CA ILE A 143 7.30 13.27 -21.88
C ILE A 143 7.23 14.32 -20.78
N LEU A 144 6.09 14.35 -20.09
CA LEU A 144 5.83 15.22 -18.94
C LEU A 144 6.38 14.63 -17.64
N ALA A 145 6.28 13.31 -17.52
CA ALA A 145 6.75 12.57 -16.36
C ALA A 145 7.04 11.12 -16.74
N ALA A 146 8.00 10.51 -16.06
CA ALA A 146 8.28 9.09 -16.14
C ALA A 146 8.63 8.58 -14.74
N ASP A 147 8.09 7.42 -14.37
CA ASP A 147 8.36 6.82 -13.07
C ASP A 147 8.24 5.30 -13.15
N ALA A 148 8.91 4.62 -12.22
CA ALA A 148 8.88 3.18 -12.08
C ALA A 148 8.89 2.81 -10.60
N LEU A 149 8.12 1.79 -10.23
CA LEU A 149 8.00 1.34 -8.86
C LEU A 149 7.87 -0.17 -8.76
N HIS A 150 8.46 -0.73 -7.70
CA HIS A 150 8.27 -2.10 -7.27
C HIS A 150 7.46 -2.17 -5.98
N THR A 151 6.55 -3.13 -5.89
CA THR A 151 5.73 -3.36 -4.69
C THR A 151 5.44 -4.85 -4.50
N GLY A 152 4.97 -5.19 -3.30
CA GLY A 152 4.53 -6.52 -2.91
C GLY A 152 3.05 -6.57 -2.53
N GLY A 153 2.47 -7.76 -2.61
CA GLY A 153 1.08 -8.06 -2.30
C GLY A 153 0.99 -9.46 -1.69
N LEU A 154 0.31 -9.58 -0.55
CA LEU A 154 0.11 -10.86 0.12
C LEU A 154 -1.34 -11.31 -0.02
N ASP A 155 -1.53 -12.57 -0.38
CA ASP A 155 -2.83 -13.23 -0.36
C ASP A 155 -2.67 -14.75 -0.21
N PHE A 156 -3.77 -15.46 -0.02
CA PHE A 156 -3.79 -16.93 -0.07
C PHE A 156 -3.91 -17.46 -1.50
N SER A 157 -4.41 -16.65 -2.44
CA SER A 157 -4.48 -16.96 -3.87
C SER A 157 -3.37 -16.25 -4.65
N ALA A 158 -2.73 -16.97 -5.58
CA ALA A 158 -1.66 -16.40 -6.39
C ALA A 158 -2.18 -15.24 -7.27
N GLU A 159 -3.37 -15.40 -7.85
CA GLU A 159 -4.00 -14.38 -8.68
C GLU A 159 -4.31 -13.10 -7.89
N LEU A 160 -4.83 -13.25 -6.67
CA LEU A 160 -5.13 -12.11 -5.81
C LEU A 160 -3.87 -11.44 -5.27
N ALA A 161 -2.83 -12.21 -4.95
CA ALA A 161 -1.54 -11.65 -4.51
C ALA A 161 -0.91 -10.79 -5.61
N GLY A 162 -0.91 -11.28 -6.86
CA GLY A 162 -0.45 -10.52 -8.03
C GLY A 162 -1.32 -9.28 -8.29
N LYS A 163 -2.65 -9.38 -8.18
CA LYS A 163 -3.54 -8.22 -8.36
C LYS A 163 -3.32 -7.16 -7.29
N LYS A 164 -3.18 -7.56 -6.02
CA LYS A 164 -2.93 -6.67 -4.89
C LYS A 164 -1.59 -5.94 -5.02
N SER A 165 -0.54 -6.62 -5.48
CA SER A 165 0.75 -5.96 -5.68
C SER A 165 0.67 -4.90 -6.78
N LEU A 166 -0.01 -5.19 -7.89
CA LEU A 166 -0.28 -4.24 -8.99
C LEU A 166 -1.09 -3.03 -8.51
N GLU A 167 -2.21 -3.27 -7.81
CA GLU A 167 -3.05 -2.21 -7.24
C GLU A 167 -2.22 -1.25 -6.36
N ARG A 168 -1.42 -1.81 -5.44
CA ARG A 168 -0.54 -1.03 -4.55
C ARG A 168 0.51 -0.24 -5.29
N ALA A 169 1.05 -0.77 -6.38
CA ALA A 169 2.00 -0.02 -7.21
C ALA A 169 1.32 1.18 -7.88
N GLY A 170 0.10 0.98 -8.41
CA GLY A 170 -0.72 2.05 -8.96
C GLY A 170 -1.03 3.15 -7.93
N ASP A 171 -1.46 2.76 -6.73
CA ASP A 171 -1.77 3.72 -5.65
C ASP A 171 -0.56 4.59 -5.27
N LYS A 172 0.62 3.98 -5.16
CA LYS A 172 1.85 4.68 -4.74
C LYS A 172 2.43 5.57 -5.84
N ILE A 173 2.35 5.16 -7.10
CA ILE A 173 2.92 5.92 -8.22
C ILE A 173 2.04 7.12 -8.60
N ALA A 174 0.72 7.04 -8.36
CA ALA A 174 -0.23 8.03 -8.82
C ALA A 174 0.06 9.46 -8.33
N CYS A 175 0.34 9.68 -7.04
CA CYS A 175 0.60 11.03 -6.53
C CYS A 175 1.90 11.63 -7.08
N ARG A 176 2.96 10.81 -7.20
CA ARG A 176 4.24 11.22 -7.80
C ARG A 176 4.05 11.63 -9.26
N LEU A 177 3.34 10.80 -10.01
CA LEU A 177 3.02 11.04 -11.41
C LEU A 177 2.16 12.30 -11.58
N ALA A 178 1.09 12.46 -10.82
CA ALA A 178 0.20 13.61 -10.86
C ALA A 178 0.95 14.93 -10.56
N THR A 179 1.79 14.93 -9.52
CA THR A 179 2.59 16.11 -9.14
C THR A 179 3.58 16.50 -10.24
N ALA A 180 4.23 15.51 -10.85
CA ALA A 180 5.15 15.73 -11.97
C ALA A 180 4.44 16.26 -13.22
N ILE A 181 3.29 15.69 -13.59
CA ILE A 181 2.46 16.15 -14.71
C ILE A 181 2.07 17.61 -14.50
N VAL A 182 1.53 17.97 -13.34
CA VAL A 182 1.07 19.34 -13.05
C VAL A 182 2.23 20.34 -13.08
N SER A 183 3.41 19.93 -12.61
CA SER A 183 4.61 20.76 -12.67
C SER A 183 5.07 21.01 -14.11
N ALA A 184 4.96 19.99 -14.98
CA ALA A 184 5.37 20.06 -16.38
C ALA A 184 4.29 20.63 -17.33
N TYR A 185 3.04 20.73 -16.87
CA TYR A 185 1.87 21.12 -17.65
C TYR A 185 0.96 22.08 -16.83
N PRO A 186 1.33 23.37 -16.73
CA PRO A 186 0.71 24.31 -15.77
C PRO A 186 -0.79 24.55 -15.95
N SER A 187 -1.36 24.31 -17.14
CA SER A 187 -2.81 24.41 -17.36
C SER A 187 -3.60 23.41 -16.52
N LEU A 188 -3.00 22.28 -16.10
CA LEU A 188 -3.62 21.32 -15.19
C LEU A 188 -3.62 21.78 -13.72
N ALA A 189 -2.77 22.73 -13.34
CA ALA A 189 -2.61 23.16 -11.95
C ALA A 189 -3.88 23.76 -11.35
N ARG A 190 -4.76 24.35 -12.18
CA ARG A 190 -6.04 24.94 -11.73
C ARG A 190 -7.07 23.90 -11.31
N CYS A 191 -6.97 22.68 -11.85
CA CYS A 191 -7.93 21.60 -11.63
C CYS A 191 -7.41 20.57 -10.62
N PHE A 192 -6.09 20.54 -10.41
CA PHE A 192 -5.44 19.61 -9.52
C PHE A 192 -5.67 19.96 -8.04
N LYS A 193 -6.28 19.02 -7.33
CA LYS A 193 -6.28 18.98 -5.87
C LYS A 193 -4.97 18.35 -5.42
N ARG A 194 -4.28 19.02 -4.50
CA ARG A 194 -3.02 18.53 -3.92
C ARG A 194 -3.17 17.08 -3.47
N CYS A 195 -2.25 16.22 -3.90
CA CYS A 195 -2.17 14.85 -3.41
C CYS A 195 -1.17 14.75 -2.25
N SER A 196 -1.37 13.74 -1.41
CA SER A 196 -0.37 13.28 -0.44
C SER A 196 0.01 11.86 -0.80
N PRO A 197 1.29 11.47 -0.75
CA PRO A 197 1.66 10.07 -0.85
C PRO A 197 0.93 9.26 0.24
N PRO A 198 0.60 7.99 -0.03
CA PRO A 198 -0.03 7.13 0.96
C PRO A 198 0.90 6.96 2.17
N VAL A 199 0.35 7.15 3.36
CA VAL A 199 1.07 6.94 4.62
C VAL A 199 1.26 5.44 4.82
N PRO A 200 2.47 4.95 5.13
CA PRO A 200 2.70 3.53 5.32
C PRO A 200 1.85 2.96 6.45
N THR A 201 1.41 1.72 6.27
CA THR A 201 0.55 1.00 7.20
C THR A 201 1.24 -0.23 7.77
N PHE A 202 0.99 -0.51 9.05
CA PHE A 202 1.51 -1.68 9.73
C PHE A 202 0.38 -2.67 10.04
N GLY A 203 0.65 -3.96 9.94
CA GLY A 203 -0.27 -5.01 10.39
C GLY A 203 0.50 -6.04 11.19
N ALA A 204 -0.12 -6.60 12.23
CA ALA A 204 0.52 -7.65 13.03
C ALA A 204 -0.16 -9.00 12.77
N SER A 205 0.60 -10.00 12.37
CA SER A 205 0.12 -11.37 12.32
C SER A 205 0.19 -12.03 13.70
N ARG A 206 -0.58 -13.10 13.90
CA ARG A 206 -0.40 -14.02 15.02
C ARG A 206 1.08 -14.42 15.15
N PHE A 207 1.60 -14.31 16.37
CA PHE A 207 2.95 -14.79 16.69
C PHE A 207 2.90 -16.31 16.87
N ASP A 208 3.87 -17.01 16.27
CA ASP A 208 4.04 -18.44 16.47
C ASP A 208 4.69 -18.70 17.83
N SER A 209 4.52 -19.92 18.36
CA SER A 209 5.11 -20.31 19.65
C SER A 209 5.91 -21.59 19.49
N ALA A 210 7.22 -21.52 19.76
CA ALA A 210 8.07 -22.70 19.84
C ALA A 210 7.91 -23.44 21.18
N VAL A 211 7.37 -22.75 22.18
CA VAL A 211 7.13 -23.27 23.53
C VAL A 211 5.65 -23.56 23.72
N ARG A 212 5.32 -24.62 24.47
CA ARG A 212 3.93 -24.87 24.89
C ARG A 212 3.55 -23.86 25.97
N TYR A 213 2.82 -22.83 25.59
CA TYR A 213 2.18 -21.87 26.48
C TYR A 213 0.71 -21.70 26.07
N SER A 214 -0.08 -20.92 26.82
CA SER A 214 -1.51 -20.72 26.55
C SER A 214 -1.78 -20.53 25.05
N ALA A 215 -2.79 -21.22 24.52
CA ALA A 215 -3.07 -21.28 23.08
C ALA A 215 -3.23 -19.91 22.39
N ASP A 216 -3.56 -18.87 23.17
CA ASP A 216 -3.96 -17.56 22.66
C ASP A 216 -2.89 -16.46 22.78
N LEU A 217 -1.74 -16.72 23.42
CA LEU A 217 -0.74 -15.66 23.67
C LEU A 217 -0.25 -15.00 22.37
N GLY A 218 -0.07 -15.79 21.30
CA GLY A 218 0.36 -15.26 20.00
C GLY A 218 -0.65 -14.30 19.34
N SER A 219 -1.95 -14.52 19.56
CA SER A 219 -3.02 -13.63 19.07
C SER A 219 -3.14 -12.37 19.94
N LEU A 220 -2.97 -12.53 21.26
CA LEU A 220 -2.91 -11.40 22.19
C LEU A 220 -1.72 -10.49 21.88
N LEU A 221 -0.55 -11.07 21.58
CA LEU A 221 0.63 -10.32 21.14
C LEU A 221 0.36 -9.54 19.86
N ALA A 222 -0.25 -10.15 18.84
CA ALA A 222 -0.59 -9.44 17.61
C ALA A 222 -1.50 -8.22 17.88
N THR A 223 -2.55 -8.41 18.66
CA THR A 223 -3.50 -7.35 19.04
C THR A 223 -2.82 -6.24 19.86
N ALA A 224 -1.96 -6.64 20.81
CA ALA A 224 -1.20 -5.70 21.64
C ALA A 224 -0.20 -4.89 20.81
N VAL A 225 0.45 -5.51 19.81
CA VAL A 225 1.37 -4.84 18.88
C VAL A 225 0.62 -3.82 18.02
N GLU A 226 -0.53 -4.18 17.45
CA GLU A 226 -1.36 -3.22 16.69
C GLU A 226 -1.80 -2.04 17.56
N THR A 227 -2.22 -2.32 18.80
CA THR A 227 -2.60 -1.28 19.76
C THR A 227 -1.42 -0.35 20.06
N ALA A 228 -0.24 -0.91 20.37
CA ALA A 228 0.96 -0.12 20.68
C ALA A 228 1.46 0.69 19.48
N LEU A 229 1.34 0.17 18.25
CA LEU A 229 1.63 0.90 17.01
C LEU A 229 0.68 2.09 16.86
N SER A 230 -0.62 1.87 17.07
CA SER A 230 -1.64 2.93 16.97
C SER A 230 -1.42 4.03 18.02
N GLU A 231 -1.09 3.67 19.27
CA GLU A 231 -0.75 4.61 20.35
C GLU A 231 0.44 5.51 20.00
N ARG A 232 1.35 5.04 19.14
CA ARG A 232 2.48 5.83 18.61
C ARG A 232 2.17 6.66 17.37
N GLY A 233 0.93 6.62 16.88
CA GLY A 233 0.50 7.36 15.69
C GLY A 233 0.78 6.65 14.37
N TYR A 234 1.21 5.39 14.38
CA TYR A 234 1.30 4.60 13.16
C TYR A 234 -0.11 4.20 12.70
N LYS A 235 -0.34 4.22 11.38
CA LYS A 235 -1.58 3.67 10.82
C LYS A 235 -1.51 2.16 10.82
N THR A 236 -2.52 1.52 11.38
CA THR A 236 -2.65 0.07 11.37
C THR A 236 -3.66 -0.38 10.32
N ALA A 237 -3.42 -1.56 9.75
CA ALA A 237 -4.30 -2.21 8.79
C ALA A 237 -4.22 -3.72 8.96
N HIS A 238 -5.18 -4.44 8.39
CA HIS A 238 -5.15 -5.90 8.37
C HIS A 238 -3.82 -6.41 7.78
N PRO A 239 -3.20 -7.49 8.29
CA PRO A 239 -1.90 -8.01 7.84
C PRO A 239 -1.72 -8.15 6.32
N LEU A 240 -2.77 -8.59 5.63
CA LEU A 240 -2.77 -8.76 4.17
C LEU A 240 -2.92 -7.44 3.39
N ALA A 241 -3.28 -6.35 4.07
CA ALA A 241 -3.49 -5.01 3.50
C ALA A 241 -2.40 -4.01 3.94
N ALA A 242 -1.63 -4.31 4.98
CA ALA A 242 -0.52 -3.49 5.47
C ALA A 242 0.68 -3.43 4.51
N ASP A 243 1.48 -2.37 4.60
CA ASP A 243 2.77 -2.22 3.91
C ASP A 243 3.91 -2.94 4.66
N TYR A 244 3.84 -2.90 5.99
CA TYR A 244 4.76 -3.57 6.89
C TYR A 244 4.02 -4.65 7.67
N LEU A 245 4.52 -5.88 7.59
CA LEU A 245 3.96 -7.01 8.33
C LEU A 245 4.86 -7.37 9.51
N VAL A 246 4.34 -7.19 10.72
CA VAL A 246 5.02 -7.59 11.96
C VAL A 246 4.58 -9.01 12.33
N THR A 247 5.55 -9.90 12.46
CA THR A 247 5.36 -11.29 12.88
C THR A 247 6.48 -11.69 13.84
N GLY A 248 6.40 -12.89 14.42
CA GLY A 248 7.48 -13.37 15.26
C GLY A 248 7.20 -14.75 15.86
N VAL A 249 8.22 -15.28 16.54
CA VAL A 249 8.18 -16.57 17.22
C VAL A 249 8.53 -16.35 18.68
N ILE A 250 7.70 -16.86 19.58
CA ILE A 250 8.00 -16.91 21.01
C ILE A 250 8.96 -18.07 21.24
N THR A 251 10.20 -17.76 21.62
CA THR A 251 11.31 -18.72 21.71
C THR A 251 11.55 -19.25 23.11
N ASP A 252 11.35 -18.42 24.13
CA ASP A 252 11.54 -18.81 25.53
C ASP A 252 10.48 -18.15 26.41
N ILE A 253 9.96 -18.90 27.38
CA ILE A 253 9.11 -18.40 28.45
C ILE A 253 9.55 -19.08 29.75
N LYS A 254 9.98 -18.28 30.72
CA LYS A 254 10.35 -18.74 32.06
C LYS A 254 9.44 -18.10 33.08
N GLU A 255 8.73 -18.93 33.82
CA GLU A 255 7.89 -18.49 34.94
C GLU A 255 8.55 -18.93 36.25
N ILE A 256 8.81 -17.97 37.12
CA ILE A 256 9.31 -18.19 38.48
C ILE A 256 8.19 -17.83 39.44
N LYS A 257 7.77 -18.80 40.26
CA LYS A 257 6.85 -18.57 41.37
C LYS A 257 7.63 -18.58 42.68
N THR A 258 7.44 -17.54 43.48
CA THR A 258 8.07 -17.41 44.80
C THR A 258 6.95 -17.31 45.83
N PRO A 259 6.77 -18.32 46.72
CA PRO A 259 5.75 -18.24 47.75
C PRO A 259 6.06 -17.08 48.69
N ALA A 260 5.03 -16.34 49.10
CA ALA A 260 5.20 -15.22 50.04
C ALA A 260 5.49 -15.71 51.47
N PHE A 261 5.12 -16.96 51.79
CA PHE A 261 5.32 -17.59 53.08
C PHE A 261 5.93 -18.99 52.93
N GLU A 262 6.98 -19.30 53.68
CA GLU A 262 7.57 -20.64 53.80
C GLU A 262 6.80 -21.49 54.83
N ILE A 263 5.47 -21.52 54.73
CA ILE A 263 4.62 -22.33 55.61
C ILE A 263 4.08 -23.52 54.80
N PRO A 264 4.46 -24.76 55.16
CA PRO A 264 3.99 -25.96 54.48
C PRO A 264 2.45 -25.98 54.39
N GLY A 265 1.91 -26.08 53.17
CA GLY A 265 0.47 -26.13 52.91
C GLY A 265 -0.23 -24.78 52.68
N LEU A 266 0.44 -23.65 52.90
CA LEU A 266 -0.07 -22.29 52.64
C LEU A 266 0.61 -21.60 51.45
N GLU A 267 1.56 -22.27 50.80
CA GLU A 267 2.33 -21.76 49.66
C GLU A 267 1.45 -21.33 48.48
N TRP A 268 0.28 -21.95 48.29
CA TRP A 268 -0.65 -21.63 47.20
C TRP A 268 -1.48 -20.36 47.45
N LEU A 269 -1.53 -19.85 48.69
CA LEU A 269 -2.41 -18.76 49.07
C LEU A 269 -1.94 -17.42 48.50
N TRP A 270 -0.61 -17.23 48.46
CA TRP A 270 0.03 -16.02 47.99
C TRP A 270 1.42 -16.30 47.41
N CYS A 271 1.58 -16.09 46.10
CA CYS A 271 2.85 -16.23 45.38
C CYS A 271 3.19 -14.95 44.63
N GLY A 272 4.44 -14.51 44.69
CA GLY A 272 5.02 -13.65 43.66
C GLY A 272 5.21 -14.46 42.37
N VAL A 273 4.90 -13.86 41.23
CA VAL A 273 5.10 -14.48 39.91
C VAL A 273 5.96 -13.54 39.07
N ALA A 274 7.07 -14.05 38.53
CA ALA A 274 7.88 -13.35 37.56
C ALA A 274 7.92 -14.16 36.27
N VAL A 275 7.53 -13.54 35.15
CA VAL A 275 7.54 -14.15 33.83
C VAL A 275 8.55 -13.43 32.96
N SER A 276 9.57 -14.16 32.48
CA SER A 276 10.49 -13.71 31.44
C SER A 276 10.08 -14.33 30.11
N ILE A 277 9.88 -13.50 29.09
CA ILE A 277 9.50 -13.92 27.73
C ILE A 277 10.50 -13.38 26.72
N THR A 278 10.92 -14.24 25.79
CA THR A 278 11.75 -13.88 24.65
C THR A 278 10.99 -14.14 23.36
N VAL A 279 10.94 -13.13 22.50
CA VAL A 279 10.25 -13.16 21.20
C VAL A 279 11.22 -12.73 20.11
N ASP A 280 11.40 -13.58 19.12
CA ASP A 280 12.11 -13.26 17.89
C ASP A 280 11.13 -12.61 16.91
N VAL A 281 11.26 -11.31 16.72
CA VAL A 281 10.38 -10.49 15.89
C VAL A 281 10.97 -10.40 14.48
N ARG A 282 10.09 -10.45 13.48
CA ARG A 282 10.41 -10.21 12.07
C ARG A 282 9.45 -9.17 11.52
N VAL A 283 9.99 -8.16 10.88
CA VAL A 283 9.23 -7.14 10.17
C VAL A 283 9.51 -7.31 8.68
N LEU A 284 8.48 -7.64 7.92
CA LEU A 284 8.55 -7.76 6.47
C LEU A 284 8.13 -6.44 5.83
N ASP A 285 9.03 -5.83 5.06
CA ASP A 285 8.73 -4.71 4.17
C ASP A 285 8.21 -5.25 2.84
N LEU A 286 6.93 -4.98 2.53
CA LEU A 286 6.34 -5.46 1.27
C LEU A 286 6.82 -4.67 0.05
N HIS A 287 7.51 -3.55 0.19
CA HIS A 287 8.12 -2.85 -0.94
C HIS A 287 9.41 -3.54 -1.38
N THR A 288 10.27 -3.85 -0.42
CA THR A 288 11.62 -4.37 -0.70
C THR A 288 11.72 -5.89 -0.64
N ALA A 289 10.71 -6.57 -0.06
CA ALA A 289 10.79 -8.00 0.29
C ALA A 289 11.79 -8.32 1.40
N GLU A 290 12.31 -7.32 2.10
CA GLU A 290 13.32 -7.52 3.13
C GLU A 290 12.68 -7.81 4.49
N PHE A 291 13.29 -8.75 5.21
CA PHE A 291 12.98 -9.01 6.61
C PHE A 291 13.99 -8.29 7.51
N LYS A 292 13.48 -7.51 8.46
CA LYS A 292 14.26 -7.01 9.59
C LYS A 292 13.94 -7.86 10.81
N GLY A 293 14.93 -8.60 11.30
CA GLY A 293 14.79 -9.47 12.47
C GLY A 293 15.44 -8.86 13.71
N PHE A 294 14.79 -8.98 14.86
CA PHE A 294 15.38 -8.63 16.15
C PHE A 294 14.71 -9.38 17.30
N THR A 295 15.44 -9.60 18.38
CA THR A 295 14.94 -10.31 19.57
C THR A 295 14.53 -9.34 20.66
N VAL A 296 13.34 -9.53 21.23
CA VAL A 296 12.80 -8.75 22.34
C VAL A 296 12.64 -9.65 23.56
N THR A 297 13.30 -9.28 24.66
CA THR A 297 13.14 -9.95 25.96
C THR A 297 12.49 -9.01 26.97
N THR A 298 11.44 -9.49 27.64
CA THR A 298 10.68 -8.73 28.62
C THR A 298 10.43 -9.55 29.87
N GLU A 299 10.56 -8.89 31.01
CA GLU A 299 10.22 -9.45 32.31
C GLU A 299 8.99 -8.73 32.83
N VAL A 300 8.01 -9.49 33.28
CA VAL A 300 6.77 -8.98 33.88
C VAL A 300 6.59 -9.65 35.22
N ALA A 301 6.47 -8.83 36.26
CA ALA A 301 6.17 -9.30 37.62
C ALA A 301 4.68 -9.14 37.92
N GLY A 302 4.18 -10.01 38.78
CA GLY A 302 2.82 -10.06 39.25
C GLY A 302 2.71 -10.85 40.55
N ILE A 303 1.48 -11.05 40.98
CA ILE A 303 1.15 -11.73 42.22
C ILE A 303 -0.01 -12.69 41.94
N GLU A 304 0.05 -13.89 42.47
CA GLU A 304 -1.03 -14.88 42.43
C GLU A 304 -1.62 -15.03 43.84
N ILE A 305 -2.91 -14.72 44.00
CA ILE A 305 -3.65 -14.82 45.26
C ILE A 305 -4.81 -15.78 45.06
N LEU A 306 -4.86 -16.87 45.82
CA LEU A 306 -5.90 -17.90 45.72
C LEU A 306 -6.09 -18.43 44.27
N GLY A 307 -4.99 -18.55 43.52
CA GLY A 307 -4.99 -18.99 42.11
C GLY A 307 -5.41 -17.91 41.09
N ILE A 308 -5.73 -16.69 41.53
CA ILE A 308 -6.03 -15.55 40.65
C ILE A 308 -4.76 -14.72 40.46
N ARG A 309 -4.35 -14.52 39.21
CA ARG A 309 -3.18 -13.70 38.87
C ARG A 309 -3.53 -12.22 38.73
N PHE A 310 -2.76 -11.38 39.41
CA PHE A 310 -2.79 -9.92 39.35
C PHE A 310 -1.42 -9.43 38.87
N GLY A 311 -1.36 -8.89 37.65
CA GLY A 311 -0.08 -8.67 36.97
C GLY A 311 0.48 -9.98 36.41
N ALA A 312 1.39 -9.88 35.43
CA ALA A 312 1.90 -11.02 34.67
C ALA A 312 0.80 -11.93 34.06
N SER A 313 -0.40 -11.38 33.80
CA SER A 313 -1.40 -12.07 32.99
C SER A 313 -0.93 -12.15 31.53
N PRO A 314 -1.48 -13.06 30.70
CA PRO A 314 -1.16 -13.12 29.27
C PRO A 314 -1.32 -11.76 28.55
N ASN A 315 -2.29 -10.95 28.97
CA ASN A 315 -2.50 -9.60 28.46
C ASN A 315 -1.41 -8.62 28.90
N ASP A 316 -0.99 -8.66 30.17
CA ASP A 316 0.09 -7.81 30.68
C ASP A 316 1.41 -8.14 29.99
N ILE A 317 1.68 -9.44 29.82
CA ILE A 317 2.85 -9.94 29.09
C ILE A 317 2.82 -9.46 27.64
N ALA A 318 1.70 -9.66 26.94
CA ALA A 318 1.54 -9.23 25.56
C ALA A 318 1.75 -7.71 25.40
N LYS A 319 1.16 -6.92 26.30
CA LYS A 319 1.30 -5.46 26.30
C LYS A 319 2.75 -5.02 26.54
N ALA A 320 3.43 -5.61 27.52
CA ALA A 320 4.82 -5.25 27.85
C ALA A 320 5.78 -5.58 26.69
N VAL A 321 5.60 -6.75 26.06
CA VAL A 321 6.37 -7.14 24.87
C VAL A 321 6.08 -6.19 23.71
N ALA A 322 4.80 -5.90 23.43
CA ALA A 322 4.40 -5.01 22.35
C ALA A 322 5.01 -3.61 22.51
N GLN A 323 5.02 -3.05 23.71
CA GLN A 323 5.64 -1.75 23.98
C GLN A 323 7.15 -1.76 23.70
N LYS A 324 7.88 -2.80 24.13
CA LYS A 324 9.31 -2.93 23.82
C LYS A 324 9.58 -3.19 22.34
N LEU A 325 8.71 -3.92 21.66
CA LEU A 325 8.80 -4.20 20.24
C LEU A 325 8.68 -2.90 19.45
N VAL A 326 7.62 -2.13 19.69
CA VAL A 326 7.36 -0.87 18.99
C VAL A 326 8.42 0.19 19.31
N GLN A 327 9.11 0.10 20.45
CA GLN A 327 10.29 0.93 20.74
C GLN A 327 11.47 0.71 19.79
N ARG A 328 11.54 -0.45 19.14
CA ARG A 328 12.63 -0.82 18.22
C ARG A 328 12.26 -0.69 16.74
N LEU A 329 10.99 -0.41 16.43
CA LEU A 329 10.51 -0.10 15.08
C LEU A 329 10.75 1.38 14.76
#